data_AF-A0A967BAR7-F1
#
_entry.id   AF-A0A967BAR7-F1
#
_cell.length_a   1.000
_cell.length_b   1.000
_cell.length_c   1.000
_cell.angle_alpha   90.00
_cell.angle_beta   90.00
_cell.angle_gamma   90.00
#
_symmetry.space_group_name_H-M   'P 1'
#
loop_
_entity.id
_entity.type
_entity.pdbx_description
1 polymer ?
#
loop_
_entity_poly.entity_id
_entity_poly.type
_entity_poly.pdbx_seq_one_letter_code
_entity_poly.pdbx_strand_id
1 'polypeptide(L)'
;MATDRNDQPPSGWCASPNAIRLRSALRLSRRNTLMGVAAGAALGGSAWADAPGTSVTPSAPLMAPDHFMALSRRLTDRPALDARIGAALLDELLKVDAKRPQQLRKLHALMEKTRPKSGSAFAREAEKADPAFRDVIREILAGWYRGVANGRVVVYRSALMFDITKDAIFPKTYAAGGPFYWTSKPPEVAPPTGTPALPPIKLVIEPT
;
A
#
# COMPACT_ATOMS: atom_id res chain seq x y z
N MET A 1 35.66 -11.96 44.03
CA MET A 1 36.21 -10.80 43.29
C MET A 1 36.60 -11.29 41.90
N ALA A 2 35.71 -11.08 40.93
CA ALA A 2 36.03 -11.07 39.50
C ALA A 2 34.96 -10.19 38.86
N THR A 3 35.41 -9.03 38.39
CA THR A 3 34.63 -7.87 38.01
C THR A 3 33.84 -8.08 36.73
N ASP A 4 32.59 -7.61 36.80
CA ASP A 4 31.65 -7.38 35.71
C ASP A 4 32.28 -6.54 34.61
N ARG A 5 32.26 -7.05 33.37
CA ARG A 5 32.72 -6.32 32.18
C ARG A 5 32.02 -6.88 30.94
N ASN A 6 30.81 -6.40 30.65
CA ASN A 6 30.48 -5.93 29.30
C ASN A 6 29.10 -5.25 29.19
N ASP A 7 29.00 -4.03 29.73
CA ASP A 7 28.05 -3.03 29.21
C ASP A 7 28.63 -2.41 27.92
N GLN A 8 28.65 -3.19 26.84
CA GLN A 8 28.91 -2.67 25.50
C GLN A 8 27.59 -2.63 24.71
N PRO A 9 27.17 -1.46 24.19
CA PRO A 9 25.99 -1.41 23.35
C PRO A 9 26.24 -2.26 22.08
N PRO A 10 25.23 -3.01 21.60
CA PRO A 10 25.40 -3.88 20.44
C PRO A 10 25.87 -3.07 19.23
N SER A 11 26.90 -3.55 18.57
CA SER A 11 27.46 -2.99 17.35
C SER A 11 26.35 -2.70 16.32
N GLY A 12 26.40 -1.54 15.67
CA GLY A 12 25.34 -0.98 14.81
C GLY A 12 24.92 -1.80 13.57
N TRP A 13 25.44 -3.02 13.41
CA TRP A 13 25.08 -3.98 12.38
C TRP A 13 23.76 -4.72 12.66
N CYS A 14 23.26 -4.68 13.90
CA CYS A 14 21.95 -5.22 14.28
C CYS A 14 20.79 -4.21 14.14
N ALA A 15 21.04 -2.99 13.63
CA ALA A 15 19.99 -2.00 13.44
C ALA A 15 19.21 -2.28 12.14
N SER A 16 17.90 -2.54 12.27
CA SER A 16 16.99 -2.56 11.12
C SER A 16 17.13 -1.26 10.30
N PRO A 17 17.14 -1.32 8.95
CA PRO A 17 17.33 -0.15 8.08
C PRO A 17 16.38 1.04 8.35
N ASN A 18 15.28 0.83 9.06
CA ASN A 18 14.37 1.89 9.50
C ASN A 18 14.99 2.83 10.57
N ALA A 19 15.94 2.37 11.39
CA ALA A 19 16.59 3.19 12.41
C ALA A 19 17.54 4.26 11.80
N ILE A 20 18.10 3.98 10.62
CA ILE A 20 19.01 4.90 9.90
C ILE A 20 18.23 6.08 9.29
N ARG A 21 16.97 5.86 8.86
CA ARG A 21 16.11 6.92 8.29
C ARG A 21 15.54 7.91 9.31
N LEU A 22 15.41 7.51 10.58
CA LEU A 22 14.91 8.41 11.64
C LEU A 22 15.95 9.49 12.02
N ARG A 23 17.26 9.21 11.87
CA ARG A 23 18.32 10.18 12.16
C ARG A 23 18.52 11.23 11.06
N SER A 24 18.14 10.93 9.82
CA SER A 24 18.20 11.89 8.70
C SER A 24 16.99 12.83 8.67
N ALA A 25 15.81 12.36 9.08
CA ALA A 25 14.59 13.16 9.15
C ALA A 25 14.70 14.33 10.15
N LEU A 26 15.41 14.14 11.27
CA LEU A 26 15.61 15.20 12.27
C LEU A 26 16.56 16.32 11.83
N ARG A 27 17.41 16.11 10.80
CA ARG A 27 18.35 17.12 10.30
C ARG A 27 17.75 18.01 9.20
N LEU A 28 16.67 17.58 8.54
CA LEU A 28 16.05 18.32 7.43
C LEU A 28 14.95 19.30 7.86
N SER A 29 14.47 19.23 9.11
CA SER A 29 13.40 20.09 9.62
C SER A 29 13.82 21.56 9.86
N ARG A 30 15.12 21.87 9.90
CA ARG A 30 15.61 23.23 10.24
C ARG A 30 15.83 24.15 9.03
N ARG A 31 15.75 23.65 7.80
CA ARG A 31 16.26 24.36 6.61
C ARG A 31 15.19 24.99 5.70
N ASN A 32 13.91 24.94 6.08
CA ASN A 32 12.81 25.34 5.19
C ASN A 32 11.92 26.50 5.68
N THR A 33 12.37 27.31 6.65
CA THR A 33 11.57 28.43 7.20
C THR A 33 12.02 29.82 6.78
N LEU A 34 12.66 29.99 5.63
CA LEU A 34 12.99 31.31 5.08
C LEU A 34 12.82 31.33 3.55
N MET A 35 11.57 31.40 3.10
CA MET A 35 11.16 31.83 1.74
C MET A 35 9.71 32.28 1.81
N GLY A 36 9.48 33.43 2.42
CA GLY A 36 8.19 34.11 2.42
C GLY A 36 8.41 35.58 2.70
N VAL A 37 8.48 36.40 1.64
CA VAL A 37 8.18 37.86 1.57
C VAL A 37 8.29 38.31 0.09
N ALA A 38 7.40 39.22 -0.31
CA ALA A 38 7.27 39.99 -1.56
C ALA A 38 6.36 39.35 -2.65
N ALA A 39 5.32 39.99 -3.19
CA ALA A 39 5.01 41.42 -3.27
C ALA A 39 3.49 41.66 -3.31
N GLY A 40 3.06 42.80 -2.76
CA GLY A 40 1.69 43.31 -2.85
C GLY A 40 1.51 44.39 -3.91
N ALA A 41 0.23 44.58 -4.26
CA ALA A 41 -0.46 45.78 -4.76
C ALA A 41 -0.11 46.37 -6.14
N ALA A 42 -1.05 46.24 -7.07
CA ALA A 42 -1.45 47.32 -7.98
C ALA A 42 -2.97 47.27 -8.21
N LEU A 43 -3.67 48.36 -7.89
CA LEU A 43 -5.08 48.61 -8.17
C LEU A 43 -5.23 49.26 -9.54
N GLY A 44 -6.29 48.92 -10.27
CA GLY A 44 -6.89 49.79 -11.30
C GLY A 44 -7.32 49.10 -12.59
N GLY A 45 -8.58 49.32 -13.00
CA GLY A 45 -9.00 49.29 -14.40
C GLY A 45 -9.97 48.18 -14.80
N SER A 46 -11.23 48.57 -15.02
CA SER A 46 -12.35 47.81 -15.55
C SER A 46 -12.16 47.33 -17.00
N ALA A 47 -12.53 46.08 -17.30
CA ALA A 47 -13.15 45.70 -18.57
C ALA A 47 -13.89 44.38 -18.40
N TRP A 48 -15.14 44.37 -18.82
CA TRP A 48 -15.98 43.19 -18.93
C TRP A 48 -15.36 42.20 -19.90
N ALA A 49 -15.07 41.00 -19.42
CA ALA A 49 -14.84 39.84 -20.26
C ALA A 49 -15.67 38.71 -19.66
N ASP A 50 -16.78 38.39 -20.32
CA ASP A 50 -17.48 37.12 -20.20
C ASP A 50 -16.48 36.01 -20.55
N ALA A 51 -15.74 35.55 -19.55
CA ALA A 51 -15.05 34.28 -19.62
C ALA A 51 -16.14 33.20 -19.50
N PRO A 52 -16.29 32.29 -20.48
CA PRO A 52 -17.18 31.16 -20.31
C PRO A 52 -16.75 30.43 -19.04
N GLY A 53 -17.63 30.47 -18.04
CA GLY A 53 -17.46 29.75 -16.80
C GLY A 53 -17.20 28.31 -17.15
N THR A 54 -15.95 27.89 -17.01
CA THR A 54 -15.64 26.47 -16.94
C THR A 54 -16.27 26.04 -15.62
N SER A 55 -17.52 25.59 -15.70
CA SER A 55 -18.15 24.86 -14.62
C SER A 55 -17.27 23.65 -14.39
N VAL A 56 -16.34 23.77 -13.44
CA VAL A 56 -15.71 22.63 -12.81
C VAL A 56 -16.87 21.90 -12.16
N THR A 57 -17.44 20.95 -12.90
CA THR A 57 -18.34 19.96 -12.34
C THR A 57 -17.62 19.46 -11.09
N PRO A 58 -18.22 19.54 -9.89
CA PRO A 58 -17.54 19.05 -8.69
C PRO A 58 -17.20 17.59 -8.94
N SER A 59 -15.93 17.35 -9.23
CA SER A 59 -15.42 16.02 -9.52
C SER A 59 -15.82 15.18 -8.32
N ALA A 60 -16.58 14.11 -8.56
CA ALA A 60 -17.13 13.28 -7.49
C ALA A 60 -16.01 12.98 -6.48
N PRO A 61 -16.24 13.17 -5.16
CA PRO A 61 -15.18 13.19 -4.18
C PRO A 61 -14.33 11.93 -4.30
N LEU A 62 -13.04 12.08 -4.60
CA LEU A 62 -12.13 10.96 -4.78
C LEU A 62 -12.12 10.08 -3.51
N MET A 63 -11.74 8.82 -3.67
CA MET A 63 -11.55 7.93 -2.52
C MET A 63 -10.51 8.53 -1.57
N ALA A 64 -10.87 8.76 -0.30
CA ALA A 64 -9.93 9.29 0.69
C ALA A 64 -8.82 8.26 0.99
N PRO A 65 -7.54 8.67 1.10
CA PRO A 65 -6.43 7.77 1.39
C PRO A 65 -6.63 6.93 2.66
N ASP A 66 -7.15 7.53 3.73
CA ASP A 66 -7.38 6.84 5.01
C ASP A 66 -8.44 5.74 4.90
N HIS A 67 -9.50 5.98 4.12
CA HIS A 67 -10.52 4.97 3.82
C HIS A 67 -9.91 3.80 3.03
N PHE A 68 -9.00 4.09 2.10
CA PHE A 68 -8.33 3.06 1.31
C PHE A 68 -7.40 2.22 2.20
N MET A 69 -6.71 2.86 3.15
CA MET A 69 -5.88 2.18 4.12
C MET A 69 -6.70 1.31 5.08
N ALA A 70 -7.88 1.79 5.53
CA ALA A 70 -8.79 0.99 6.35
C ALA A 70 -9.28 -0.26 5.60
N LEU A 71 -9.71 -0.07 4.35
CA LEU A 71 -10.10 -1.15 3.45
C LEU A 71 -8.97 -2.16 3.22
N SER A 72 -7.76 -1.67 2.96
CA SER A 72 -6.57 -2.48 2.71
C SER A 72 -6.18 -3.33 3.92
N ARG A 73 -6.20 -2.75 5.13
CA ARG A 73 -5.92 -3.49 6.37
C ARG A 73 -6.94 -4.59 6.59
N ARG A 74 -8.23 -4.32 6.33
CA ARG A 74 -9.28 -5.32 6.45
C ARG A 74 -9.11 -6.46 5.46
N LEU A 75 -8.89 -6.15 4.19
CA LEU A 75 -8.76 -7.16 3.14
C LEU A 75 -7.52 -8.03 3.30
N THR A 76 -6.43 -7.47 3.83
CA THR A 76 -5.17 -8.21 4.07
C THR A 76 -5.11 -8.87 5.45
N ASP A 77 -6.08 -8.60 6.33
CA ASP A 77 -6.06 -8.96 7.76
C ASP A 77 -4.73 -8.59 8.46
N ARG A 78 -4.11 -7.49 8.03
CA ARG A 78 -2.87 -6.98 8.62
C ARG A 78 -3.12 -5.77 9.51
N PRO A 79 -2.48 -5.71 10.70
CA PRO A 79 -2.68 -4.59 11.63
C PRO A 79 -2.06 -3.28 11.12
N ALA A 80 -0.98 -3.37 10.34
CA ALA A 80 -0.25 -2.23 9.83
C ALA A 80 0.15 -2.45 8.36
N LEU A 81 0.10 -1.37 7.59
CA LEU A 81 0.49 -1.29 6.19
C LEU A 81 1.18 0.06 5.97
N ASP A 82 2.16 0.11 5.05
CA ASP A 82 2.87 1.35 4.73
C ASP A 82 1.96 2.32 3.96
N ALA A 83 1.69 3.49 4.54
CA ALA A 83 0.80 4.49 3.96
C ALA A 83 1.30 5.06 2.63
N ARG A 84 2.62 5.09 2.37
CA ARG A 84 3.19 5.57 1.11
C ARG A 84 2.94 4.59 -0.02
N ILE A 85 3.09 3.30 0.26
CA ILE A 85 2.72 2.24 -0.68
C ILE A 85 1.22 2.29 -0.94
N GLY A 86 0.41 2.44 0.11
CA GLY A 86 -1.04 2.57 -0.02
C GLY A 86 -1.47 3.74 -0.89
N ALA A 87 -0.87 4.93 -0.71
CA ALA A 87 -1.14 6.09 -1.55
C ALA A 87 -0.78 5.83 -3.03
N ALA A 88 0.39 5.27 -3.29
CA ALA A 88 0.83 4.98 -4.66
C ALA A 88 -0.04 3.89 -5.34
N LEU A 89 -0.47 2.87 -4.58
CA LEU A 89 -1.42 1.86 -5.07
C LEU A 89 -2.79 2.49 -5.38
N LEU A 90 -3.30 3.36 -4.50
CA LEU A 90 -4.56 4.06 -4.72
C LEU A 90 -4.50 4.90 -5.99
N ASP A 91 -3.43 5.68 -6.19
CA ASP A 91 -3.25 6.52 -7.37
C ASP A 91 -3.28 5.70 -8.66
N GLU A 92 -2.62 4.54 -8.71
CA GLU A 92 -2.66 3.66 -9.88
C GLU A 92 -4.02 2.97 -10.06
N LEU A 93 -4.68 2.55 -8.99
CA LEU A 93 -6.02 1.95 -9.06
C LEU A 93 -7.04 2.94 -9.64
N LEU A 94 -7.01 4.20 -9.21
CA LEU A 94 -7.94 5.23 -9.71
C LEU A 94 -7.79 5.49 -11.22
N LYS A 95 -6.66 5.13 -11.83
CA LYS A 95 -6.41 5.26 -13.27
C LYS A 95 -6.92 4.08 -14.11
N VAL A 96 -7.35 2.99 -13.48
CA VAL A 96 -7.79 1.76 -14.19
C VAL A 96 -9.11 1.98 -14.93
N ASP A 97 -10.09 2.61 -14.28
CA ASP A 97 -11.44 2.85 -14.82
C ASP A 97 -12.05 4.10 -14.16
N ALA A 98 -12.79 4.91 -14.93
CA ALA A 98 -13.54 6.06 -14.46
C ALA A 98 -14.55 5.71 -13.33
N LYS A 99 -15.04 4.46 -13.28
CA LYS A 99 -15.94 3.99 -12.21
C LYS A 99 -15.21 3.64 -10.91
N ARG A 100 -13.88 3.50 -10.93
CA ARG A 100 -13.09 3.02 -9.79
C ARG A 100 -13.26 3.84 -8.51
N PRO A 101 -13.24 5.19 -8.53
CA PRO A 101 -13.43 5.98 -7.32
C PRO A 101 -14.76 5.66 -6.63
N GLN A 102 -15.83 5.49 -7.40
CA GLN A 102 -17.16 5.15 -6.86
C GLN A 102 -17.19 3.73 -6.30
N GLN A 103 -16.59 2.75 -6.98
CA GLN A 103 -16.51 1.38 -6.50
C GLN A 103 -15.77 1.28 -5.16
N LEU A 104 -14.62 1.95 -5.03
CA LEU A 104 -13.84 1.97 -3.79
C LEU A 104 -14.62 2.60 -2.63
N ARG A 105 -15.32 3.72 -2.88
CA ARG A 105 -16.17 4.35 -1.86
C ARG A 105 -17.33 3.44 -1.42
N LYS A 106 -18.03 2.80 -2.36
CA LYS A 106 -19.12 1.86 -2.05
C LYS A 106 -18.60 0.66 -1.26
N LEU A 107 -17.44 0.13 -1.65
CA LEU A 107 -16.82 -1.00 -0.97
C LEU A 107 -16.40 -0.64 0.47
N HIS A 108 -15.84 0.56 0.68
CA HIS A 108 -15.55 1.07 2.01
C HIS A 108 -16.82 1.29 2.85
N ALA A 109 -17.87 1.89 2.27
CA ALA A 109 -19.14 2.07 2.96
C ALA A 109 -19.77 0.73 3.37
N LEU A 110 -19.65 -0.31 2.53
CA LEU A 110 -20.07 -1.66 2.88
C LEU A 110 -19.28 -2.21 4.06
N MET A 111 -17.95 -2.06 4.06
CA MET A 111 -17.09 -2.48 5.17
C MET A 111 -17.48 -1.83 6.50
N GLU A 112 -17.74 -0.52 6.49
CA GLU A 112 -18.15 0.24 7.68
C GLU A 112 -19.53 -0.19 8.20
N LYS A 113 -20.44 -0.52 7.28
CA LYS A 113 -21.79 -1.02 7.61
C LYS A 113 -21.75 -2.41 8.23
N THR A 114 -20.94 -3.32 7.67
CA THR A 114 -21.01 -4.74 8.02
C THR A 114 -20.00 -5.14 9.09
N ARG A 115 -18.94 -4.33 9.29
CA ARG A 115 -17.89 -4.52 10.30
C ARG A 115 -17.38 -5.97 10.35
N PRO A 116 -16.89 -6.49 9.22
CA PRO A 116 -16.56 -7.90 9.07
C PRO A 116 -15.40 -8.30 9.99
N LYS A 117 -15.47 -9.53 10.54
CA LYS A 117 -14.45 -10.06 11.46
C LYS A 117 -13.10 -10.32 10.78
N SER A 118 -13.11 -10.65 9.49
CA SER A 118 -11.92 -10.94 8.69
C SER A 118 -12.05 -10.43 7.25
N GLY A 119 -10.94 -10.30 6.55
CA GLY A 119 -10.88 -9.98 5.13
C GLY A 119 -11.59 -11.02 4.27
N SER A 120 -11.48 -12.30 4.64
CA SER A 120 -12.19 -13.38 3.93
C SER A 120 -13.71 -13.29 4.07
N ALA A 121 -14.22 -12.94 5.27
CA ALA A 121 -15.64 -12.72 5.48
C ALA A 121 -16.13 -11.50 4.69
N PHE A 122 -15.34 -10.42 4.72
CA PHE A 122 -15.65 -9.21 3.98
C PHE A 122 -15.70 -9.44 2.47
N ALA A 123 -14.72 -10.15 1.90
CA ALA A 123 -14.67 -10.40 0.47
C ALA A 123 -15.88 -11.20 -0.04
N ARG A 124 -16.32 -12.21 0.72
CA ARG A 124 -17.55 -12.97 0.41
C ARG A 124 -18.80 -12.10 0.46
N GLU A 125 -18.89 -11.23 1.45
CA GLU A 125 -20.03 -10.31 1.60
C GLU A 125 -20.06 -9.26 0.48
N ALA A 126 -18.91 -8.71 0.13
CA ALA A 126 -18.77 -7.77 -0.98
C ALA A 126 -19.15 -8.42 -2.32
N GLU A 127 -18.69 -9.63 -2.62
CA GLU A 127 -19.07 -10.34 -3.85
C GLU A 127 -20.59 -10.62 -3.90
N LYS A 128 -21.22 -10.95 -2.77
CA LYS A 128 -22.67 -11.12 -2.69
C LYS A 128 -23.44 -9.81 -2.91
N ALA A 129 -22.91 -8.69 -2.45
CA ALA A 129 -23.54 -7.38 -2.59
C ALA A 129 -23.45 -6.85 -4.02
N ASP A 130 -22.29 -7.02 -4.66
CA ASP A 130 -22.07 -6.67 -6.07
C ASP A 130 -20.94 -7.56 -6.64
N PRO A 131 -21.22 -8.41 -7.65
CA PRO A 131 -20.19 -9.23 -8.28
C PRO A 131 -19.00 -8.43 -8.83
N ALA A 132 -19.17 -7.15 -9.18
CA ALA A 132 -18.09 -6.30 -9.65
C ALA A 132 -17.04 -6.00 -8.56
N PHE A 133 -17.40 -6.08 -7.27
CA PHE A 133 -16.44 -5.88 -6.19
C PHE A 133 -15.39 -6.98 -6.10
N ARG A 134 -15.67 -8.16 -6.64
CA ARG A 134 -14.69 -9.25 -6.72
C ARG A 134 -13.42 -8.79 -7.43
N ASP A 135 -13.55 -8.14 -8.57
CA ASP A 135 -12.40 -7.75 -9.37
C ASP A 135 -11.67 -6.55 -8.75
N VAL A 136 -12.40 -5.61 -8.16
CA VAL A 136 -11.81 -4.51 -7.37
C VAL A 136 -11.00 -5.06 -6.18
N ILE A 137 -11.54 -6.02 -5.43
CA ILE A 137 -10.83 -6.64 -4.30
C ILE A 137 -9.58 -7.38 -4.78
N ARG A 138 -9.68 -8.13 -5.89
CA ARG A 138 -8.54 -8.83 -6.48
C ARG A 138 -7.44 -7.86 -6.87
N GLU A 139 -7.76 -6.72 -7.46
CA GLU A 139 -6.77 -5.72 -7.82
C GLU A 139 -6.11 -5.06 -6.60
N ILE A 140 -6.88 -4.78 -5.53
CA ILE A 140 -6.31 -4.28 -4.26
C ILE A 140 -5.33 -5.32 -3.68
N LEU A 141 -5.75 -6.59 -3.61
CA LEU A 141 -4.91 -7.67 -3.10
C LEU A 141 -3.69 -7.91 -3.99
N ALA A 142 -3.84 -7.87 -5.32
CA ALA A 142 -2.72 -7.96 -6.25
C ALA A 142 -1.74 -6.79 -6.05
N GLY A 143 -2.25 -5.58 -5.86
CA GLY A 143 -1.44 -4.40 -5.52
C GLY A 143 -0.58 -4.62 -4.28
N TRP A 144 -1.17 -5.11 -3.19
CA TRP A 144 -0.42 -5.36 -1.96
C TRP A 144 0.53 -6.55 -2.03
N TYR A 145 0.07 -7.68 -2.55
CA TYR A 145 0.85 -8.92 -2.55
C TYR A 145 1.92 -8.97 -3.64
N ARG A 146 1.64 -8.42 -4.83
CA ARG A 146 2.57 -8.42 -5.96
C ARG A 146 3.27 -7.09 -6.15
N GLY A 147 2.76 -6.01 -5.55
CA GLY A 147 3.33 -4.67 -5.72
C GLY A 147 3.04 -4.04 -7.08
N VAL A 148 1.99 -4.52 -7.78
CA VAL A 148 1.63 -4.10 -9.14
C VAL A 148 0.18 -3.60 -9.16
N ALA A 149 -0.05 -2.44 -9.75
CA ALA A 149 -1.38 -1.87 -9.99
C ALA A 149 -1.41 -1.26 -11.39
N ASN A 150 -2.53 -1.39 -12.10
CA ASN A 150 -2.69 -0.87 -13.47
C ASN A 150 -1.56 -1.29 -14.44
N GLY A 151 -1.08 -2.54 -14.31
CA GLY A 151 0.05 -3.06 -15.10
C GLY A 151 1.42 -2.45 -14.78
N ARG A 152 1.52 -1.57 -13.77
CA ARG A 152 2.76 -0.90 -13.37
C ARG A 152 3.26 -1.39 -12.03
N VAL A 153 4.58 -1.50 -11.89
CA VAL A 153 5.23 -1.82 -10.62
C VAL A 153 5.21 -0.58 -9.74
N VAL A 154 4.49 -0.67 -8.62
CA VAL A 154 4.43 0.39 -7.58
C VAL A 154 5.51 0.15 -6.53
N VAL A 155 5.68 -1.11 -6.11
CA VAL A 155 6.71 -1.52 -5.15
C VAL A 155 7.19 -2.91 -5.49
N TYR A 156 8.47 -3.19 -5.29
CA TYR A 156 9.02 -4.53 -5.48
C TYR A 156 9.38 -5.18 -4.16
N ARG A 157 10.42 -4.69 -3.49
CA ARG A 157 10.98 -5.31 -2.28
C ARG A 157 9.96 -5.50 -1.15
N SER A 158 9.05 -4.55 -0.97
CA SER A 158 8.07 -4.54 0.13
C SER A 158 6.71 -5.11 -0.24
N ALA A 159 6.60 -5.84 -1.36
CA ALA A 159 5.38 -6.55 -1.71
C ALA A 159 5.11 -7.68 -0.69
N LEU A 160 3.85 -7.81 -0.23
CA LEU A 160 3.52 -8.67 0.91
C LEU A 160 3.79 -10.16 0.69
N MET A 161 3.87 -10.63 -0.56
CA MET A 161 4.23 -12.04 -0.83
C MET A 161 5.64 -12.39 -0.35
N PHE A 162 6.57 -11.42 -0.35
CA PHE A 162 7.93 -11.64 0.11
C PHE A 162 8.01 -11.73 1.64
N ASP A 163 7.12 -11.04 2.37
CA ASP A 163 7.06 -11.17 3.83
C ASP A 163 6.68 -12.58 4.27
N ILE A 164 5.89 -13.31 3.48
CA ILE A 164 5.43 -14.67 3.79
C ILE A 164 6.56 -15.69 3.65
N THR A 165 7.51 -15.44 2.76
CA THR A 165 8.55 -16.41 2.36
C THR A 165 9.95 -16.02 2.82
N LYS A 166 10.10 -14.92 3.55
CA LYS A 166 11.39 -14.32 3.92
C LYS A 166 12.33 -15.19 4.76
N ASP A 167 11.80 -16.25 5.36
CA ASP A 167 12.51 -17.25 6.15
C ASP A 167 13.17 -18.35 5.29
N ALA A 168 12.77 -18.47 4.02
CA ALA A 168 13.30 -19.45 3.08
C ALA A 168 13.84 -18.82 1.78
N ILE A 169 13.15 -17.79 1.26
CA ILE A 169 13.39 -17.21 -0.06
C ILE A 169 13.45 -15.69 0.04
N PHE A 170 14.51 -15.11 -0.53
CA PHE A 170 14.67 -13.67 -0.64
C PHE A 170 14.20 -13.17 -2.01
N PRO A 171 13.71 -11.92 -2.11
CA PRO A 171 13.36 -11.33 -3.39
C PRO A 171 14.55 -11.40 -4.37
N LYS A 172 14.27 -11.69 -5.65
CA LYS A 172 15.32 -11.68 -6.69
C LYS A 172 16.01 -10.32 -6.69
N THR A 173 17.28 -10.29 -7.11
CA THR A 173 18.18 -9.12 -7.08
C THR A 173 18.57 -8.62 -5.68
N TYR A 174 18.16 -9.28 -4.59
CA TYR A 174 18.60 -8.95 -3.23
C TYR A 174 19.36 -10.13 -2.61
N ALA A 175 20.68 -9.97 -2.43
CA ALA A 175 21.53 -10.91 -1.72
C ALA A 175 21.38 -10.71 -0.19
N ALA A 176 20.23 -11.13 0.36
CA ALA A 176 19.95 -11.03 1.80
C ALA A 176 20.25 -12.32 2.57
N GLY A 177 20.21 -13.48 1.90
CA GLY A 177 20.79 -14.71 2.41
C GLY A 177 22.28 -14.67 2.18
N GLY A 178 23.08 -15.03 3.20
CA GLY A 178 24.52 -15.18 3.05
C GLY A 178 24.89 -16.14 1.91
N PRO A 179 26.19 -16.23 1.56
CA PRO A 179 26.64 -17.19 0.55
C PRO A 179 26.11 -18.59 0.83
N PHE A 180 25.65 -19.28 -0.22
CA PHE A 180 25.15 -20.66 -0.15
C PHE A 180 23.91 -20.88 0.73
N TYR A 181 23.14 -19.85 1.10
CA TYR A 181 21.95 -20.03 1.96
C TYR A 181 20.96 -21.09 1.44
N TRP A 182 20.92 -21.32 0.13
CA TRP A 182 20.04 -22.27 -0.54
C TRP A 182 20.40 -23.75 -0.27
N THR A 183 21.55 -24.07 0.32
CA THR A 183 21.90 -25.45 0.68
C THR A 183 21.27 -25.90 1.99
N SER A 184 20.78 -24.95 2.81
CA SER A 184 20.11 -25.24 4.07
C SER A 184 18.68 -25.69 3.84
N LYS A 185 18.22 -26.68 4.62
CA LYS A 185 16.82 -27.10 4.60
C LYS A 185 15.92 -25.93 5.02
N PRO A 186 14.92 -25.53 4.21
CA PRO A 186 13.95 -24.52 4.61
C PRO A 186 13.17 -24.92 5.87
N PRO A 187 12.67 -23.97 6.64
CA PRO A 187 11.76 -24.26 7.74
C PRO A 187 10.51 -25.01 7.24
N GLU A 188 10.02 -25.95 8.04
CA GLU A 188 8.77 -26.65 7.76
C GLU A 188 7.61 -25.71 8.02
N VAL A 189 6.64 -25.65 7.09
CA VAL A 189 5.46 -24.81 7.22
C VAL A 189 4.23 -25.69 7.10
N ALA A 190 3.31 -25.55 8.05
CA ALA A 190 2.05 -26.29 8.01
C ALA A 190 1.27 -25.95 6.72
N PRO A 191 0.64 -26.94 6.07
CA PRO A 191 -0.15 -26.67 4.88
C PRO A 191 -1.33 -25.73 5.20
N PRO A 192 -1.68 -24.81 4.30
CA PRO A 192 -2.80 -23.91 4.54
C PRO A 192 -4.11 -24.70 4.58
N THR A 193 -4.88 -24.52 5.65
CA THR A 193 -6.18 -25.20 5.86
C THR A 193 -7.39 -24.36 5.44
N GLY A 194 -7.18 -23.09 5.07
CA GLY A 194 -8.24 -22.16 4.70
C GLY A 194 -8.78 -22.38 3.29
N THR A 195 -10.07 -22.10 3.10
CA THR A 195 -10.69 -22.04 1.77
C THR A 195 -10.58 -20.62 1.17
N PRO A 196 -10.37 -20.50 -0.16
CA PRO A 196 -10.36 -19.20 -0.82
C PRO A 196 -11.66 -18.41 -0.56
N ALA A 197 -11.52 -17.12 -0.25
CA ALA A 197 -12.68 -16.26 0.02
C ALA A 197 -13.47 -15.89 -1.24
N LEU A 198 -12.79 -15.83 -2.39
CA LEU A 198 -13.35 -15.53 -3.69
C LEU A 198 -13.10 -16.74 -4.60
N PRO A 199 -13.94 -16.97 -5.62
CA PRO A 199 -13.71 -18.04 -6.57
C PRO A 199 -12.36 -17.87 -7.28
N PRO A 200 -11.68 -18.96 -7.65
CA PRO A 200 -10.40 -18.90 -8.34
C PRO A 200 -10.56 -18.24 -9.72
N ILE A 201 -9.50 -17.56 -10.15
CA ILE A 201 -9.40 -17.11 -11.55
C ILE A 201 -9.08 -18.34 -12.39
N LYS A 202 -9.76 -18.50 -13.54
CA LYS A 202 -9.44 -19.55 -14.50
C LYS A 202 -7.99 -19.35 -14.96
N LEU A 203 -7.12 -20.31 -14.70
CA LEU A 203 -5.76 -20.29 -15.23
C LEU A 203 -5.87 -20.42 -16.75
N VAL A 204 -5.59 -19.33 -17.47
CA VAL A 204 -5.43 -19.37 -18.92
C VAL A 204 -3.95 -19.60 -19.18
N ILE A 205 -3.62 -20.80 -19.65
CA ILE A 205 -2.27 -21.13 -20.09
C ILE A 205 -2.16 -20.60 -21.52
N GLU A 206 -1.32 -19.60 -21.73
CA GLU A 206 -1.00 -19.15 -23.09
C GLU A 206 -0.29 -20.30 -23.83
N PRO A 207 -0.62 -20.57 -25.10
CA PRO A 207 0.09 -21.58 -25.86
C PRO A 207 1.56 -21.20 -25.99
N THR A 208 2.43 -22.10 -25.55
CA THR A 208 3.90 -22.00 -25.67
C THR A 208 4.34 -22.06 -27.12
#